data_AF-A0A3C2AYP4-F1
#
_entry.id   AF-A0A3C2AYP4-F1
#
_cell.length_a   1.000
_cell.length_b   1.000
_cell.length_c   1.000
_cell.angle_alpha   90.00
_cell.angle_beta   90.00
_cell.angle_gamma   90.00
#
_symmetry.space_group_name_H-M   'P 1'
#
loop_
_entity.id
_entity.type
_entity.pdbx_description
1 polymer ?
#
loop_
_entity_poly.entity_id
_entity_poly.type
_entity_poly.pdbx_seq_one_letter_code
_entity_poly.pdbx_strand_id
1 'polypeptide(L)'
;REFGKRFGDNAYAFEELVAELGAAMWCAQTGLTTVTRADHAAYLAGWLRILRSDARALVTVASRAQAAVDWLNTHTGHTTTETVEEVAA
;
A
#
# COMPACT_ATOMS: atom_id res chain seq x y z
N ARG A 1 -5.96 -17.95 -4.44
CA ARG A 1 -6.55 -16.95 -5.36
C ARG A 1 -5.77 -17.02 -6.67
N GLU A 2 -6.43 -17.04 -7.83
CA GLU A 2 -5.72 -16.93 -9.10
C GLU A 2 -5.45 -15.44 -9.36
N PHE A 3 -4.17 -15.11 -9.44
CA PHE A 3 -3.59 -13.77 -9.60
C PHE A 3 -2.76 -13.76 -10.90
N GLY A 4 -2.42 -12.56 -11.39
CA GLY A 4 -1.80 -12.31 -12.70
C GLY A 4 -0.89 -13.44 -13.19
N LYS A 5 -1.26 -14.07 -14.32
CA LYS A 5 -0.61 -15.29 -14.83
C LYS A 5 0.83 -15.04 -15.29
N ARG A 6 1.25 -13.78 -15.44
CA ARG A 6 2.60 -13.39 -15.88
C ARG A 6 3.10 -12.13 -15.18
N PHE A 7 4.38 -12.13 -14.84
CA PHE A 7 5.12 -10.95 -14.41
C PHE A 7 4.92 -9.79 -15.39
N GLY A 8 4.52 -8.63 -14.88
CA GLY A 8 4.31 -7.41 -15.68
C GLY A 8 2.92 -7.22 -16.29
N ASP A 9 1.94 -8.10 -16.02
CA ASP A 9 0.54 -7.82 -16.34
C ASP A 9 -0.05 -6.74 -15.40
N ASN A 10 -1.13 -6.09 -15.82
CA ASN A 10 -1.71 -4.98 -15.07
C ASN A 10 -2.27 -5.42 -13.70
N ALA A 11 -2.66 -6.69 -13.54
CA ALA A 11 -3.14 -7.21 -12.27
C ALA A 11 -1.99 -7.41 -11.28
N TYR A 12 -0.87 -7.96 -11.76
CA TYR A 12 0.37 -8.10 -11.03
C TYR A 12 0.91 -6.73 -10.60
N ALA A 13 0.97 -5.76 -11.50
CA ALA A 13 1.40 -4.40 -11.16
C ALA A 13 0.46 -3.69 -10.16
N PHE A 14 -0.84 -4.02 -10.15
CA PHE A 14 -1.78 -3.53 -9.16
C PHE A 14 -1.55 -4.16 -7.78
N GLU A 15 -1.25 -5.46 -7.72
CA GLU A 15 -0.91 -6.17 -6.47
C GLU A 15 0.37 -5.63 -5.84
N GLU A 16 1.42 -5.47 -6.63
CA GLU A 16 2.69 -4.87 -6.17
C GLU A 16 2.44 -3.46 -5.63
N LEU A 17 1.61 -2.67 -6.30
CA LEU A 17 1.27 -1.32 -5.84
C LEU A 17 0.50 -1.32 -4.51
N VAL A 18 -0.43 -2.25 -4.31
CA VAL A 18 -1.12 -2.41 -3.01
C VAL A 18 -0.15 -2.85 -1.93
N ALA A 19 0.75 -3.79 -2.22
CA ALA A 19 1.72 -4.30 -1.26
C ALA A 19 2.72 -3.22 -0.82
N GLU A 20 3.31 -2.49 -1.78
CA GLU A 20 4.30 -1.44 -1.52
C GLU A 20 3.67 -0.24 -0.80
N LEU A 21 2.44 0.15 -1.16
CA LEU A 21 1.73 1.21 -0.45
C LEU A 21 1.40 0.79 0.99
N GLY A 22 0.93 -0.44 1.21
CA GLY A 22 0.66 -0.98 2.54
C GLY A 22 1.92 -1.07 3.41
N ALA A 23 3.03 -1.53 2.83
CA ALA A 23 4.33 -1.56 3.51
C ALA A 23 4.78 -0.15 3.91
N ALA A 24 4.67 0.83 3.01
CA ALA A 24 5.01 2.22 3.30
C ALA A 24 4.15 2.81 4.43
N MET A 25 2.84 2.57 4.41
CA MET A 25 1.92 2.97 5.49
C MET A 25 2.32 2.35 6.83
N TRP A 26 2.57 1.05 6.85
CA TRP A 26 2.95 0.34 8.08
C TRP A 26 4.29 0.81 8.64
N CYS A 27 5.28 1.00 7.77
CA CYS A 27 6.59 1.50 8.15
C CYS A 27 6.48 2.91 8.74
N ALA A 28 5.69 3.79 8.12
CA ALA A 28 5.43 5.13 8.64
C ALA A 28 4.75 5.07 10.03
N GLN A 29 3.75 4.21 10.20
CA GLN A 29 3.04 4.03 11.47
C GLN A 29 3.95 3.50 12.61
N THR A 30 4.87 2.60 12.28
CA THR A 30 5.73 1.90 13.26
C THR A 30 7.09 2.56 13.48
N GLY A 31 7.39 3.65 12.76
CA GLY A 31 8.70 4.31 12.80
C GLY A 31 9.81 3.50 12.13
N LEU A 32 9.47 2.49 11.32
CA LEU A 32 10.44 1.74 10.54
C LEU A 32 10.86 2.56 9.31
N THR A 33 12.16 2.80 9.17
CA THR A 33 12.69 3.45 7.95
C THR A 33 12.76 2.43 6.83
N THR A 34 12.17 2.74 5.69
CA THR A 34 12.31 1.92 4.47
C THR A 34 13.62 2.27 3.77
N VAL A 35 14.39 1.26 3.37
CA VAL A 35 15.56 1.45 2.50
C VAL A 35 15.12 1.19 1.07
N THR A 36 15.23 2.19 0.20
CA THR A 36 14.93 2.01 -1.22
C THR A 36 15.97 1.09 -1.85
N ARG A 37 15.56 -0.08 -2.35
CA ARG A 37 16.44 -0.92 -3.17
C ARG A 37 16.57 -0.35 -4.59
N ALA A 38 17.70 -0.61 -5.23
CA ALA A 38 17.97 -0.09 -6.58
C ALA A 38 17.00 -0.62 -7.65
N ASP A 39 16.35 -1.76 -7.42
CA ASP A 39 15.41 -2.41 -8.33
C ASP A 39 13.95 -1.93 -8.21
N HIS A 40 13.57 -1.12 -7.21
CA HIS A 40 12.19 -0.62 -7.08
C HIS A 40 11.77 0.31 -8.23
N ALA A 41 12.73 0.97 -8.88
CA ALA A 41 12.44 1.88 -9.99
C ALA A 41 11.76 1.18 -11.19
N ALA A 42 11.97 -0.14 -11.34
CA ALA A 42 11.37 -0.92 -12.42
C ALA A 42 9.82 -0.98 -12.32
N TYR A 43 9.26 -0.90 -11.11
CA TYR A 43 7.81 -0.97 -10.89
C TYR A 43 7.09 0.37 -11.12
N LEU A 44 7.82 1.50 -11.06
CA LEU A 44 7.26 2.84 -11.28
C LEU A 44 6.59 2.97 -12.65
N ALA A 45 7.17 2.38 -13.70
CA ALA A 45 6.58 2.42 -15.04
C ALA A 45 5.23 1.68 -15.11
N GLY A 46 5.09 0.57 -14.38
CA GLY A 46 3.85 -0.19 -14.28
C GLY A 46 2.78 0.55 -13.49
N TRP A 47 3.14 1.12 -12.34
CA TRP A 47 2.22 1.90 -11.51
C TRP A 47 1.72 3.15 -12.23
N LEU A 48 2.63 3.89 -12.88
CA LEU A 48 2.24 5.07 -13.64
C LEU A 48 1.30 4.74 -14.82
N ARG A 49 1.40 3.54 -15.41
CA ARG A 49 0.44 3.07 -16.43
C ARG A 49 -0.95 2.88 -15.83
N ILE A 50 -1.04 2.20 -14.68
CA ILE A 50 -2.31 1.97 -13.97
C ILE A 50 -2.94 3.30 -13.57
N LEU A 51 -2.17 4.18 -12.94
CA LEU A 51 -2.65 5.46 -12.43
C LEU A 51 -3.07 6.43 -13.55
N ARG A 52 -2.41 6.37 -14.71
CA ARG A 52 -2.84 7.13 -15.90
C ARG A 52 -4.09 6.55 -16.56
N SER A 53 -4.31 5.23 -16.45
CA SER A 53 -5.48 4.59 -17.07
C SER A 53 -6.78 4.85 -16.31
N ASP A 54 -6.71 5.02 -14.99
CA ASP A 54 -7.86 5.34 -14.15
C ASP A 54 -7.41 6.08 -12.88
N ALA A 55 -7.83 7.34 -12.73
CA ALA A 55 -7.54 8.13 -11.54
C ALA A 55 -8.17 7.55 -10.25
N ARG A 56 -9.26 6.77 -10.38
CA ARG A 56 -9.89 6.07 -9.24
C ARG A 56 -9.12 4.82 -8.82
N ALA A 57 -8.18 4.35 -9.62
CA ALA A 57 -7.33 3.22 -9.26
C ALA A 57 -6.53 3.54 -8.00
N LEU A 58 -6.06 4.79 -7.81
CA LEU A 58 -5.33 5.19 -6.60
C LEU A 58 -6.17 5.02 -5.34
N VAL A 59 -7.43 5.47 -5.36
CA VAL A 59 -8.36 5.33 -4.22
C VAL A 59 -8.58 3.85 -3.91
N THR A 60 -8.76 3.03 -4.95
CA THR A 60 -8.98 1.58 -4.78
C THR A 60 -7.74 0.89 -4.20
N VAL A 61 -6.55 1.25 -4.68
CA VAL A 61 -5.27 0.76 -4.14
C VAL A 61 -5.14 1.16 -2.68
N ALA A 62 -5.38 2.43 -2.36
CA ALA A 62 -5.28 2.95 -1.00
C ALA A 62 -6.24 2.24 -0.04
N SER A 63 -7.51 2.04 -0.43
CA SER A 63 -8.48 1.30 0.40
C SER A 63 -8.04 -0.15 0.65
N ARG A 64 -7.44 -0.82 -0.34
CA ARG A 64 -6.94 -2.19 -0.18
C ARG A 64 -5.67 -2.25 0.68
N ALA A 65 -4.77 -1.29 0.51
CA ALA A 65 -3.57 -1.16 1.33
C ALA A 65 -3.95 -0.91 2.80
N GLN A 66 -4.92 -0.01 3.05
CA GLN A 66 -5.43 0.26 4.40
C GLN A 66 -6.03 -1.00 5.03
N ALA A 67 -6.86 -1.76 4.31
CA ALA A 67 -7.42 -3.01 4.83
C ALA A 67 -6.34 -4.05 5.23
N ALA A 68 -5.23 -4.10 4.49
CA ALA A 68 -4.09 -4.95 4.86
C ALA A 68 -3.37 -4.44 6.11
N VAL A 69 -3.18 -3.13 6.24
CA VAL A 69 -2.60 -2.48 7.43
C VAL A 69 -3.49 -2.69 8.66
N ASP A 70 -4.81 -2.52 8.53
CA ASP A 70 -5.76 -2.74 9.63
C ASP A 70 -5.74 -4.19 10.12
N TRP A 71 -5.60 -5.13 9.18
CA TRP A 71 -5.40 -6.53 9.51
C TRP A 71 -4.09 -6.73 10.29
N LEU A 72 -2.97 -6.14 9.84
CA LEU A 72 -1.70 -6.19 10.57
C LEU A 72 -1.82 -5.58 11.96
N ASN A 73 -2.45 -4.42 12.10
CA ASN A 73 -2.72 -3.76 13.39
C ASN A 73 -3.40 -4.70 14.38
N THR A 74 -4.49 -5.34 13.93
CA THR A 74 -5.28 -6.26 14.73
C THR A 74 -4.47 -7.47 15.20
N HIS A 75 -3.56 -7.99 14.37
CA HIS A 75 -2.79 -9.21 14.66
C HIS A 75 -1.44 -8.96 15.34
N THR A 76 -0.93 -7.74 15.30
CA THR A 76 0.34 -7.36 15.93
C THR A 76 0.15 -6.65 17.26
N GLY A 77 -1.09 -6.32 17.65
CA GLY A 77 -1.40 -5.59 18.88
C GLY A 77 -1.16 -4.08 18.78
N HIS A 78 -1.04 -3.55 17.55
CA HIS A 78 -0.87 -2.13 17.26
C HIS A 78 -2.22 -1.40 17.11
N THR A 79 -3.28 -1.90 17.75
CA THR A 79 -4.60 -1.26 17.71
C THR A 79 -4.52 0.10 18.38
N THR A 80 -4.41 1.16 17.58
CA THR A 80 -4.40 2.53 18.05
C THR A 80 -5.76 2.87 18.67
N THR A 81 -5.83 2.86 20.00
CA THR A 81 -6.86 3.60 20.74
C THR A 81 -6.44 5.07 20.74
N GLU A 82 -6.63 5.78 19.62
CA GLU A 82 -6.54 7.25 19.61
C GLU A 82 -7.96 7.81 19.74
N THR A 83 -8.26 8.30 20.95
CA THR A 83 -9.38 9.20 21.20
C THR A 83 -9.25 10.43 20.31
N VAL A 84 -10.32 10.76 19.58
CA VAL A 84 -10.41 11.86 18.60
C VAL A 84 -10.37 13.26 19.25
N GLU A 85 -9.72 13.45 20.41
CA GLU A 85 -9.78 14.71 21.17
C GLU A 85 -8.64 15.71 20.87
N GLU A 86 -7.54 15.32 20.22
CA GLU A 86 -6.36 16.20 20.07
C GLU A 86 -6.20 16.79 18.65
N VAL A 87 -7.30 17.16 17.99
CA VAL A 87 -7.25 18.01 16.77
C VAL A 87 -8.15 19.24 16.88
N ALA A 88 -8.69 19.51 18.09
CA ALA A 88 -9.59 20.62 18.37
C ALA A 88 -9.14 21.49 19.57
N ALA A 89 -7.83 21.55 19.86
CA ALA A 89 -7.25 22.44 20.87
C ALA A 89 -6.29 23.46 20.24
#